data_AF-A0A2H5PRJ0-F1
#
_entry.id   AF-A0A2H5PRJ0-F1
#
_cell.length_a   1.000
_cell.length_b   1.000
_cell.length_c   1.000
_cell.angle_alpha   90.00
_cell.angle_beta   90.00
_cell.angle_gamma   90.00
#
_symmetry.space_group_name_H-M   'P 1'
#
loop_
_entity.id
_entity.type
_entity.pdbx_description
1 polymer ?
#
loop_
_entity_poly.entity_id
_entity_poly.type
_entity_poly.pdbx_seq_one_letter_code
_entity_poly.pdbx_strand_id
1 'polypeptide(L)'
;MEDRSLDFPALCALYAVTDVALVTSLRDGMNLVSYEFVACQDLKKGVLILSEFAGAAQSLGAGAILVNPWNITEVANAIARALNMSPEEREKRHWHNFTHVTTHTAQEWAETFVSELNDTVVEAQLRIKQVPPSLREADSIERYLRSNNRLLILGFNATLTEPVDTPGRRGDQIREMELKLHPDLKQPLNALCHDPKTTIVVLSGSDRNVLDKNFQEYNLWLAAENGMFLRCTTGKWMTTMPEHLNMEWVDSLKHVFEYFTERTPRSHFEQRETSLVWNYKYADVEFGRIQARDMLQHLWTGPISNASVEVVQGSKSVEVRAVGVTKGAAIDRILAEIVHSKKMKTAIDYVLCIGHFLGKDEDVYAFFEPELPDDGPGIPRTRPTDAIKVPGERRQALKVASRGSSKISQGKTQRPAQAPEKKTPNHNCTNVRQPSSDKTSYNVLDLNKENYFSCAVGRPRTNARFLLQSSDEVVSFLKKLADASSSHEAHNGPT
;
A
#
# COMPACT_ATOMS: atom_id res chain seq x y z
N MET A 1 -16.81 -47.59 13.61
CA MET A 1 -17.60 -47.07 14.74
C MET A 1 -18.96 -46.72 14.18
N GLU A 2 -20.05 -47.04 14.87
CA GLU A 2 -21.39 -46.58 14.44
C GLU A 2 -21.57 -45.12 14.88
N ASP A 3 -22.02 -44.26 13.97
CA ASP A 3 -22.41 -42.88 14.27
C ASP A 3 -23.71 -42.87 15.09
N ARG A 4 -23.60 -43.15 16.38
CA ARG A 4 -24.70 -43.06 17.33
C ARG A 4 -24.78 -41.65 17.90
N SER A 5 -25.79 -40.88 17.49
CA SER A 5 -26.13 -39.62 18.14
C SER A 5 -26.51 -39.87 19.60
N LEU A 6 -25.76 -39.29 20.53
CA LEU A 6 -26.10 -39.25 21.95
C LEU A 6 -27.11 -38.13 22.22
N ASP A 7 -27.91 -38.28 23.28
CA ASP A 7 -28.68 -37.14 23.77
C ASP A 7 -27.75 -36.09 24.40
N PHE A 8 -28.21 -34.83 24.41
CA PHE A 8 -27.40 -33.71 24.88
C PHE A 8 -26.98 -33.84 26.37
N PRO A 9 -27.85 -34.25 27.32
CA PRO A 9 -27.43 -34.51 28.70
C PRO A 9 -26.34 -35.58 28.84
N ALA A 10 -26.42 -36.70 28.12
CA ALA A 10 -25.41 -37.75 28.14
C ALA A 10 -24.09 -37.28 27.51
N LEU A 11 -24.15 -36.48 26.45
CA LEU A 11 -22.96 -35.87 25.84
C LEU A 11 -22.27 -34.89 26.81
N CYS A 12 -23.03 -34.02 27.48
CA CYS A 12 -22.51 -33.14 28.53
C CYS A 12 -21.90 -33.92 29.70
N ALA A 13 -22.53 -35.02 30.13
CA ALA A 13 -21.99 -35.89 31.17
C ALA A 13 -20.66 -36.54 30.74
N LEU A 14 -20.54 -37.00 29.49
CA LEU A 14 -19.28 -37.50 28.92
C LEU A 14 -18.20 -36.42 28.84
N TYR A 15 -18.55 -35.21 28.39
CA TYR A 15 -17.62 -34.08 28.39
C TYR A 15 -17.11 -33.79 29.80
N ALA A 16 -17.98 -33.76 30.82
CA ALA A 16 -17.61 -33.47 32.21
C ALA A 16 -16.67 -34.52 32.84
N VAL A 17 -16.75 -35.79 32.43
CA VAL A 17 -15.86 -36.86 32.93
C VAL A 17 -14.64 -37.14 32.05
N THR A 18 -14.52 -36.52 30.87
CA THR A 18 -13.39 -36.70 29.96
C THR A 18 -12.11 -36.05 30.51
N ASP A 19 -10.94 -36.66 30.31
CA ASP A 19 -9.63 -36.06 30.66
C ASP A 19 -9.05 -35.19 29.54
N VAL A 20 -9.20 -35.63 28.29
CA VAL A 20 -8.66 -34.95 27.10
C VAL A 20 -9.69 -35.00 25.98
N ALA A 21 -10.06 -33.84 25.44
CA ALA A 21 -10.77 -33.74 24.17
C ALA A 21 -9.77 -33.51 23.05
N LEU A 22 -9.86 -34.29 21.98
CA LEU A 22 -8.96 -34.23 20.83
C LEU A 22 -9.75 -33.89 19.56
N VAL A 23 -9.49 -32.71 19.00
CA VAL A 23 -10.18 -32.18 17.82
C VAL A 23 -9.16 -31.95 16.70
N THR A 24 -8.92 -32.96 15.87
CA THR A 24 -7.91 -32.94 14.79
C THR A 24 -8.49 -32.66 13.41
N SER A 25 -9.49 -31.78 13.32
CA SER A 25 -10.14 -31.41 12.05
C SER A 25 -9.15 -30.80 11.05
N LEU A 26 -9.13 -31.31 9.81
CA LEU A 26 -8.27 -30.76 8.74
C LEU A 26 -8.78 -29.42 8.19
N ARG A 27 -10.11 -29.21 8.25
CA ARG A 27 -10.82 -27.96 7.96
C ARG A 27 -12.06 -27.93 8.85
N ASP A 28 -12.23 -26.89 9.64
CA ASP A 28 -13.38 -26.73 10.52
C ASP A 28 -13.76 -25.26 10.65
N GLY A 29 -15.05 -25.02 10.87
CA GLY A 29 -15.54 -23.70 11.27
C GLY A 29 -15.30 -23.46 12.76
N MET A 30 -16.31 -22.93 13.43
CA MET A 30 -16.22 -22.56 14.85
C MET A 30 -16.14 -23.76 15.82
N ASN A 31 -16.23 -25.02 15.36
CA ASN A 31 -16.17 -26.25 16.15
C ASN A 31 -16.83 -26.14 17.56
N LEU A 32 -18.17 -26.14 17.60
CA LEU A 32 -18.92 -25.95 18.85
C LEU A 32 -18.60 -27.00 19.93
N VAL A 33 -18.26 -28.23 19.54
CA VAL A 33 -17.78 -29.32 20.42
C VAL A 33 -16.66 -28.85 21.36
N SER A 34 -15.74 -28.01 20.87
CA SER A 34 -14.65 -27.45 21.69
C SER A 34 -15.16 -26.50 22.78
N TYR A 35 -16.22 -25.73 22.51
CA TYR A 35 -16.84 -24.79 23.45
C TYR A 35 -17.71 -25.54 24.48
N GLU A 36 -18.50 -26.50 24.01
CA GLU A 36 -19.31 -27.40 24.85
C GLU A 36 -18.45 -28.17 25.85
N PHE A 37 -17.33 -28.73 25.38
CA PHE A 37 -16.36 -29.41 26.24
C PHE A 37 -15.83 -28.49 27.34
N VAL A 38 -15.35 -27.29 26.98
CA VAL A 38 -14.82 -26.31 27.95
C VAL A 38 -15.89 -25.90 28.97
N ALA A 39 -17.14 -25.71 28.54
CA ALA A 39 -18.26 -25.38 29.42
C ALA A 39 -18.59 -26.50 30.41
N CYS A 40 -18.53 -27.77 29.99
CA CYS A 40 -18.78 -28.92 30.86
C CYS A 40 -17.63 -29.26 31.82
N GLN A 41 -16.45 -28.68 31.63
CA GLN A 41 -15.21 -29.06 32.31
C GLN A 41 -14.94 -28.36 33.64
N ASP A 42 -15.94 -27.70 34.24
CA ASP A 42 -15.72 -26.88 35.43
C ASP A 42 -15.18 -27.65 36.65
N LEU A 43 -15.58 -28.90 36.87
CA LEU A 43 -15.08 -29.71 37.99
C LEU A 43 -13.74 -30.41 37.69
N LYS A 44 -13.55 -30.91 36.45
CA LYS A 44 -12.43 -31.80 36.10
C LYS A 44 -11.26 -31.10 35.39
N LYS A 45 -11.46 -29.88 34.88
CA LYS A 45 -10.43 -29.06 34.22
C LYS A 45 -9.65 -29.86 33.16
N GLY A 46 -10.36 -30.61 32.32
CA GLY A 46 -9.82 -31.44 31.24
C GLY A 46 -9.13 -30.62 30.17
N VAL A 47 -8.20 -31.25 29.44
CA VAL A 47 -7.35 -30.58 28.45
C VAL A 47 -7.98 -30.65 27.07
N LEU A 48 -8.10 -29.50 26.39
CA LEU A 48 -8.48 -29.44 24.98
C LEU A 48 -7.22 -29.47 24.10
N ILE A 49 -7.14 -30.43 23.18
CA ILE A 49 -6.18 -30.47 22.08
C ILE A 49 -6.94 -30.16 20.79
N LEU A 50 -6.46 -29.19 20.03
CA LEU A 50 -7.21 -28.58 18.93
C LEU A 50 -6.32 -28.35 17.70
N SER A 51 -6.84 -28.70 16.53
CA SER A 51 -6.20 -28.43 15.24
C SER A 51 -6.00 -26.94 15.03
N GLU A 52 -4.80 -26.53 14.59
CA GLU A 52 -4.53 -25.15 14.17
C GLU A 52 -5.43 -24.70 12.99
N PHE A 53 -6.02 -25.64 12.25
CA PHE A 53 -6.92 -25.39 11.12
C PHE A 53 -8.41 -25.35 11.49
N ALA A 54 -8.76 -25.48 12.78
CA ALA A 54 -10.11 -25.26 13.25
C ALA A 54 -10.33 -23.77 13.59
N GLY A 55 -11.45 -23.18 13.20
CA GLY A 55 -11.77 -21.78 13.54
C GLY A 55 -11.77 -21.51 15.05
N ALA A 56 -12.16 -22.50 15.86
CA ALA A 56 -12.04 -22.47 17.32
C ALA A 56 -10.61 -22.20 17.84
N ALA A 57 -9.56 -22.46 17.06
CA ALA A 57 -8.17 -22.26 17.47
C ALA A 57 -7.83 -20.77 17.69
N GLN A 58 -8.48 -19.86 16.96
CA GLN A 58 -8.30 -18.42 17.16
C GLN A 58 -8.89 -17.94 18.49
N SER A 59 -9.99 -18.56 18.93
CA SER A 59 -10.70 -18.25 20.18
C SER A 59 -10.15 -18.97 21.42
N LEU A 60 -9.90 -20.27 21.30
CA LEU A 60 -9.58 -21.18 22.41
C LEU A 60 -8.11 -21.61 22.44
N GLY A 61 -7.29 -21.13 21.49
CA GLY A 61 -5.86 -21.46 21.40
C GLY A 61 -5.03 -21.00 22.60
N ALA A 62 -5.50 -20.02 23.37
CA ALA A 62 -4.83 -19.54 24.58
C ALA A 62 -4.80 -20.59 25.72
N GLY A 63 -5.86 -21.39 25.87
CA GLY A 63 -5.92 -22.50 26.83
C GLY A 63 -5.70 -23.88 26.21
N ALA A 64 -6.00 -24.06 24.92
CA ALA A 64 -5.81 -25.35 24.23
C ALA A 64 -4.33 -25.70 23.99
N ILE A 65 -4.07 -26.98 23.69
CA ILE A 65 -2.83 -27.38 23.02
C ILE A 65 -3.14 -27.38 21.52
N LEU A 66 -2.61 -26.40 20.79
CA LEU A 66 -2.72 -26.39 19.34
C LEU A 66 -1.78 -27.45 18.73
N VAL A 67 -2.26 -28.14 17.70
CA VAL A 67 -1.50 -29.15 16.95
C VAL A 67 -1.74 -29.04 15.45
N ASN A 68 -0.71 -29.36 14.66
CA ASN A 68 -0.91 -29.67 13.25
C ASN A 68 -1.39 -31.13 13.09
N PRO A 69 -2.62 -31.40 12.60
CA PRO A 69 -3.15 -32.76 12.47
C PRO A 69 -2.42 -33.65 11.46
N TRP A 70 -1.61 -33.09 10.56
CA TRP A 70 -0.74 -33.87 9.66
C TRP A 70 0.52 -34.38 10.37
N ASN A 71 0.91 -33.76 11.48
CA ASN A 71 2.08 -34.13 12.27
C ASN A 71 1.71 -35.14 13.37
N ILE A 72 1.63 -36.42 13.00
CA ILE A 72 1.22 -37.51 13.91
C ILE A 72 2.08 -37.54 15.20
N THR A 73 3.38 -37.24 15.09
CA THR A 73 4.31 -37.19 16.24
C THR A 73 3.95 -36.05 17.20
N GLU A 74 3.59 -34.89 16.69
CA GLU A 74 3.15 -33.74 17.48
C GLU A 74 1.81 -33.99 18.17
N VAL A 75 0.84 -34.59 17.45
CA VAL A 75 -0.44 -35.03 18.04
C VAL A 75 -0.22 -36.03 19.17
N ALA A 76 0.64 -37.05 18.96
CA ALA A 76 0.99 -38.02 20.00
C ALA A 76 1.65 -37.37 21.22
N ASN A 77 2.60 -36.45 21.00
CA ASN A 77 3.24 -35.68 22.07
C ASN A 77 2.25 -34.76 22.81
N ALA A 78 1.28 -34.18 22.11
CA ALA A 78 0.22 -33.36 22.73
C ALA A 78 -0.69 -34.19 23.63
N ILE A 79 -1.09 -35.40 23.21
CA ILE A 79 -1.86 -36.34 24.04
C ILE A 79 -1.06 -36.76 25.27
N ALA A 80 0.21 -37.12 25.10
CA ALA A 80 1.10 -37.48 26.21
C ALA A 80 1.28 -36.30 27.19
N ARG A 81 1.44 -35.07 26.68
CA ARG A 81 1.51 -33.86 27.52
C ARG A 81 0.20 -33.60 28.26
N ALA A 82 -0.94 -33.72 27.59
CA ALA A 82 -2.26 -33.46 28.16
C ALA A 82 -2.57 -34.40 29.34
N LEU A 83 -2.27 -35.69 29.19
CA LEU A 83 -2.50 -36.71 30.24
C LEU A 83 -1.55 -36.55 31.44
N ASN A 84 -0.34 -36.04 31.23
CA ASN A 84 0.67 -35.80 32.29
C ASN A 84 0.68 -34.35 32.81
N MET A 85 -0.27 -33.51 32.42
CA MET A 85 -0.32 -32.09 32.76
C MET A 85 -0.66 -31.89 34.25
N SER A 86 0.04 -30.99 34.94
CA SER A 86 -0.23 -30.69 36.34
C SER A 86 -1.64 -30.08 36.55
N PRO A 87 -2.28 -30.28 37.71
CA PRO A 87 -3.57 -29.68 38.02
C PRO A 87 -3.57 -28.14 37.87
N GLU A 88 -2.47 -27.49 38.23
CA GLU A 88 -2.29 -26.04 38.14
C GLU A 88 -2.25 -25.54 36.68
N GLU A 89 -1.55 -26.22 35.76
CA GLU A 89 -1.56 -25.85 34.34
C GLU A 89 -2.95 -26.14 33.73
N ARG A 90 -3.60 -27.24 34.11
CA ARG A 90 -4.97 -27.60 33.69
C ARG A 90 -5.99 -26.54 34.10
N GLU A 91 -5.99 -26.13 35.36
CA GLU A 91 -6.88 -25.09 35.89
C GLU A 91 -6.65 -23.74 35.19
N LYS A 92 -5.38 -23.32 35.05
CA LYS A 92 -5.04 -22.08 34.35
C LYS A 92 -5.51 -22.09 32.88
N ARG A 93 -5.36 -23.21 32.18
CA ARG A 93 -5.80 -23.36 30.78
C ARG A 93 -7.32 -23.36 30.66
N HIS A 94 -8.02 -24.10 31.54
CA HIS A 94 -9.48 -24.08 31.60
C HIS A 94 -9.99 -22.67 31.84
N TRP A 95 -9.41 -21.93 32.79
CA TRP A 95 -9.82 -20.57 33.12
C TRP A 95 -9.80 -19.64 31.90
N HIS A 96 -8.71 -19.61 31.11
CA HIS A 96 -8.64 -18.77 29.90
C HIS A 96 -9.76 -19.10 28.90
N ASN A 97 -9.94 -20.39 28.59
CA ASN A 97 -10.94 -20.82 27.62
C ASN A 97 -12.37 -20.62 28.16
N PHE A 98 -12.63 -20.93 29.42
CA PHE A 98 -13.94 -20.78 30.06
C PHE A 98 -14.35 -19.31 30.17
N THR A 99 -13.40 -18.41 30.47
CA THR A 99 -13.65 -16.95 30.40
C THR A 99 -14.04 -16.54 28.97
N HIS A 100 -13.37 -17.04 27.92
CA HIS A 100 -13.77 -16.74 26.55
C HIS A 100 -15.18 -17.26 26.23
N VAL A 101 -15.46 -18.55 26.49
CA VAL A 101 -16.76 -19.21 26.24
C VAL A 101 -17.93 -18.52 26.97
N THR A 102 -17.70 -18.00 28.18
CA THR A 102 -18.76 -17.35 28.99
C THR A 102 -18.94 -15.87 28.71
N THR A 103 -17.97 -15.20 28.08
CA THR A 103 -18.06 -13.77 27.74
C THR A 103 -18.53 -13.55 26.31
N HIS A 104 -18.07 -14.33 25.34
CA HIS A 104 -18.36 -14.12 23.93
C HIS A 104 -19.62 -14.89 23.52
N THR A 105 -20.77 -14.21 23.54
CA THR A 105 -22.05 -14.86 23.23
C THR A 105 -22.32 -14.94 21.73
N ALA A 106 -23.15 -15.91 21.30
CA ALA A 106 -23.61 -16.00 19.91
C ALA A 106 -24.42 -14.77 19.47
N GLN A 107 -25.08 -14.09 20.40
CA GLN A 107 -25.79 -12.83 20.12
C GLN A 107 -24.79 -11.70 19.84
N GLU A 108 -23.79 -11.51 20.71
CA GLU A 108 -22.75 -10.49 20.53
C GLU A 108 -21.96 -10.71 19.23
N TRP A 109 -21.61 -11.97 18.92
CA TRP A 109 -21.02 -12.33 17.62
C TRP A 109 -21.92 -11.93 16.44
N ALA A 110 -23.23 -12.21 16.51
CA ALA A 110 -24.16 -11.88 15.43
C ALA A 110 -24.35 -10.36 15.27
N GLU A 111 -24.41 -9.62 16.38
CA GLU A 111 -24.49 -8.15 16.38
C GLU A 111 -23.21 -7.52 15.80
N THR A 112 -22.03 -8.00 16.20
CA THR A 112 -20.75 -7.57 15.62
C THR A 112 -20.68 -7.87 14.12
N PHE A 113 -21.00 -9.10 13.70
CA PHE A 113 -20.97 -9.51 12.29
C PHE A 113 -21.91 -8.68 11.41
N VAL A 114 -23.13 -8.37 11.89
CA VAL A 114 -24.08 -7.51 11.16
C VAL A 114 -23.62 -6.06 11.13
N SER A 115 -22.97 -5.56 12.19
CA SER A 115 -22.37 -4.22 12.20
C SER A 115 -21.25 -4.11 11.16
N GLU A 116 -20.27 -5.02 11.19
CA GLU A 116 -19.17 -5.05 10.22
C GLU A 116 -19.66 -5.18 8.77
N LEU A 117 -20.70 -6.01 8.55
CA LEU A 117 -21.31 -6.14 7.23
C LEU A 117 -21.97 -4.82 6.77
N ASN A 118 -22.68 -4.12 7.65
CA ASN A 118 -23.24 -2.80 7.32
C ASN A 118 -22.14 -1.76 7.06
N ASP A 119 -21.07 -1.73 7.85
CA ASP A 119 -19.95 -0.81 7.68
C ASP A 119 -19.26 -1.06 6.32
N THR A 120 -19.02 -2.31 5.93
CA THR A 120 -18.46 -2.63 4.61
C THR A 120 -19.38 -2.23 3.45
N VAL A 121 -20.71 -2.27 3.62
CA VAL A 121 -21.68 -1.77 2.64
C VAL A 121 -21.65 -0.24 2.54
N VAL A 122 -21.59 0.47 3.67
CA VAL A 122 -21.46 1.95 3.68
C VAL A 122 -20.16 2.38 3.03
N GLU A 123 -19.03 1.73 3.36
CA GLU A 123 -17.76 1.97 2.69
C GLU A 123 -17.84 1.69 1.18
N ALA A 124 -18.47 0.58 0.76
CA ALA A 124 -18.66 0.27 -0.65
C ALA A 124 -19.48 1.34 -1.39
N GLN A 125 -20.54 1.86 -0.78
CA GLN A 125 -21.34 2.94 -1.37
C GLN A 125 -20.56 4.26 -1.48
N LEU A 126 -19.76 4.60 -0.46
CA LEU A 126 -18.89 5.77 -0.50
C LEU A 126 -17.82 5.64 -1.60
N ARG A 127 -17.22 4.45 -1.76
CA ARG A 127 -16.26 4.15 -2.84
C ARG A 127 -16.90 4.30 -4.22
N ILE A 128 -18.15 3.86 -4.43
CA ILE A 128 -18.86 4.01 -5.71
C ILE A 128 -19.13 5.49 -6.03
N LYS A 129 -19.50 6.30 -5.04
CA LYS A 129 -19.73 7.75 -5.21
C LYS A 129 -18.46 8.56 -5.50
N GLN A 130 -17.27 7.99 -5.21
CA GLN A 130 -15.97 8.63 -5.43
C GLN A 130 -15.34 8.29 -6.79
N VAL A 131 -15.98 7.46 -7.62
CA VAL A 131 -15.45 7.14 -8.97
C VAL A 131 -15.52 8.38 -9.87
N PRO A 132 -14.41 8.83 -10.48
CA PRO A 132 -14.42 10.02 -11.33
C PRO A 132 -15.27 9.82 -12.60
N PRO A 133 -15.88 10.90 -13.14
CA PRO A 133 -16.60 10.85 -14.40
C PRO A 133 -15.68 10.58 -15.59
N SER A 134 -16.25 10.10 -16.70
CA SER A 134 -15.51 9.96 -17.97
C SER A 134 -15.07 11.33 -18.51
N LEU A 135 -13.91 11.37 -19.16
CA LEU A 135 -13.39 12.58 -19.79
C LEU A 135 -14.31 13.05 -20.93
N ARG A 136 -14.65 14.33 -20.95
CA ARG A 136 -15.26 14.97 -22.12
C ARG A 136 -14.17 15.35 -23.13
N GLU A 137 -13.95 14.47 -24.10
CA GLU A 137 -12.89 14.63 -25.10
C GLU A 137 -12.92 16.01 -25.78
N ALA A 138 -14.10 16.46 -26.24
CA ALA A 138 -14.27 17.74 -26.94
C ALA A 138 -13.77 18.94 -26.13
N ASP A 139 -14.22 19.06 -24.87
CA ASP A 139 -13.83 20.13 -23.92
C ASP A 139 -12.31 20.20 -23.70
N SER A 140 -11.62 19.07 -23.79
CA SER A 140 -10.17 18.96 -23.62
C SER A 140 -9.38 19.26 -24.90
N ILE A 141 -9.91 18.90 -26.07
CA ILE A 141 -9.34 19.19 -27.40
C ILE A 141 -9.51 20.68 -27.73
N GLU A 142 -10.66 21.28 -27.43
CA GLU A 142 -10.92 22.72 -27.65
C GLU A 142 -9.94 23.59 -26.85
N ARG A 143 -9.71 23.24 -25.57
CA ARG A 143 -8.72 23.93 -24.72
C ARG A 143 -7.27 23.67 -25.18
N TYR A 144 -6.96 22.46 -25.65
CA TYR A 144 -5.66 22.16 -26.26
C TYR A 144 -5.39 23.04 -27.49
N LEU A 145 -6.34 23.19 -28.42
CA LEU A 145 -6.13 24.00 -29.62
C LEU A 145 -5.90 25.49 -29.31
N ARG A 146 -6.58 26.02 -28.28
CA ARG A 146 -6.43 27.43 -27.85
C ARG A 146 -5.13 27.74 -27.11
N SER A 147 -4.46 26.75 -26.55
CA SER A 147 -3.27 26.94 -25.71
C SER A 147 -1.98 27.12 -26.53
N ASN A 148 -1.01 27.82 -25.96
CA ASN A 148 0.23 28.23 -26.62
C ASN A 148 1.46 27.42 -26.18
N ASN A 149 1.45 26.83 -24.99
CA ASN A 149 2.55 26.02 -24.47
C ASN A 149 1.99 24.87 -23.62
N ARG A 150 2.04 23.67 -24.20
CA ARG A 150 1.22 22.52 -23.79
C ARG A 150 2.11 21.45 -23.18
N LEU A 151 1.73 20.92 -22.02
CA LEU A 151 2.42 19.81 -21.37
C LEU A 151 1.54 18.56 -21.40
N LEU A 152 2.02 17.52 -22.08
CA LEU A 152 1.37 16.21 -22.13
C LEU A 152 2.17 15.22 -21.28
N ILE A 153 1.59 14.73 -20.19
CA ILE A 153 2.19 13.76 -19.28
C ILE A 153 1.49 12.41 -19.48
N LEU A 154 2.22 11.41 -19.97
CA LEU A 154 1.66 10.11 -20.34
C LEU A 154 2.34 9.00 -19.53
N GLY A 155 1.56 8.19 -18.80
CA GLY A 155 2.04 6.94 -18.25
C GLY A 155 2.36 5.94 -19.37
N PHE A 156 3.44 5.17 -19.27
CA PHE A 156 3.72 4.11 -20.25
C PHE A 156 2.86 2.86 -19.99
N ASN A 157 3.11 2.22 -18.85
CA ASN A 157 2.54 0.91 -18.49
C ASN A 157 1.02 0.96 -18.39
N ALA A 158 0.31 0.05 -19.07
CA ALA A 158 -1.15 -0.03 -19.11
C ALA A 158 -1.87 1.26 -19.54
N THR A 159 -1.20 2.10 -20.35
CA THR A 159 -1.74 3.36 -20.89
C THR A 159 -1.35 3.55 -22.35
N LEU A 160 -0.06 3.48 -22.68
CA LEU A 160 0.44 3.51 -24.06
C LEU A 160 0.85 2.12 -24.59
N THR A 161 0.92 1.12 -23.72
CA THR A 161 1.28 -0.26 -24.07
C THR A 161 0.10 -1.03 -24.67
N GLU A 162 0.35 -1.95 -25.59
CA GLU A 162 -0.66 -2.90 -26.08
C GLU A 162 -1.37 -3.63 -24.92
N PRO A 163 -2.72 -3.77 -24.93
CA PRO A 163 -3.41 -4.58 -23.95
C PRO A 163 -2.95 -6.05 -24.06
N VAL A 164 -2.42 -6.58 -22.95
CA VAL A 164 -1.71 -7.89 -22.92
C VAL A 164 -2.63 -9.09 -23.26
N ASP A 165 -3.94 -8.88 -23.23
CA ASP A 165 -4.96 -9.94 -23.33
C ASP A 165 -5.51 -10.09 -24.77
N THR A 166 -4.72 -9.76 -25.80
CA THR A 166 -5.04 -9.97 -27.22
C THR A 166 -5.36 -11.46 -27.51
N PRO A 167 -6.50 -11.81 -28.15
CA PRO A 167 -7.00 -13.19 -28.25
C PRO A 167 -6.26 -14.10 -29.27
N GLY A 168 -4.93 -14.03 -29.28
CA GLY A 168 -4.03 -14.92 -30.01
C GLY A 168 -2.90 -15.53 -29.15
N ARG A 169 -2.64 -15.00 -27.94
CA ARG A 169 -1.56 -15.48 -27.04
C ARG A 169 -1.93 -16.80 -26.33
N ARG A 170 -1.94 -17.91 -27.06
CA ARG A 170 -2.08 -19.27 -26.49
C ARG A 170 -0.73 -19.83 -26.01
N GLY A 171 -0.62 -20.03 -24.69
CA GLY A 171 0.33 -20.98 -24.08
C GLY A 171 1.78 -20.52 -23.90
N ASP A 172 2.32 -20.72 -22.70
CA ASP A 172 3.74 -20.88 -22.36
C ASP A 172 4.77 -19.76 -22.68
N GLN A 173 4.34 -18.51 -22.89
CA GLN A 173 5.26 -17.41 -23.22
C GLN A 173 5.43 -16.34 -22.12
N ILE A 174 6.03 -16.72 -20.97
CA ILE A 174 6.57 -15.75 -19.97
C ILE A 174 7.65 -14.84 -20.61
N ARG A 175 8.29 -15.29 -21.70
CA ARG A 175 9.32 -14.53 -22.43
C ARG A 175 8.78 -13.43 -23.35
N GLU A 176 7.50 -13.43 -23.73
CA GLU A 176 6.88 -12.37 -24.56
C GLU A 176 6.28 -11.22 -23.73
N MET A 177 6.89 -10.95 -22.58
CA MET A 177 6.46 -9.92 -21.62
C MET A 177 7.08 -8.53 -21.84
N GLU A 178 7.90 -8.34 -22.87
CA GLU A 178 8.39 -6.99 -23.21
C GLU A 178 7.24 -6.03 -23.50
N LEU A 179 7.17 -4.94 -22.73
CA LEU A 179 6.21 -3.88 -22.93
C LEU A 179 6.49 -3.17 -24.27
N LYS A 180 5.51 -3.23 -25.17
CA LYS A 180 5.57 -2.62 -26.50
C LYS A 180 4.51 -1.53 -26.63
N LEU A 181 4.91 -0.41 -27.23
CA LEU A 181 4.03 0.69 -27.62
C LEU A 181 2.92 0.18 -28.55
N HIS A 182 1.68 0.60 -28.31
CA HIS A 182 0.53 0.26 -29.15
C HIS A 182 0.78 0.70 -30.62
N PRO A 183 0.56 -0.15 -31.64
CA PRO A 183 0.94 0.17 -33.02
C PRO A 183 0.28 1.45 -33.54
N ASP A 184 -1.00 1.65 -33.23
CA ASP A 184 -1.77 2.81 -33.69
C ASP A 184 -1.34 4.14 -33.05
N LEU A 185 -0.54 4.12 -31.97
CA LEU A 185 0.01 5.34 -31.37
C LEU A 185 1.20 5.91 -32.14
N LYS A 186 1.83 5.12 -33.04
CA LYS A 186 3.06 5.55 -33.71
C LYS A 186 2.88 6.82 -34.54
N GLN A 187 1.75 6.94 -35.23
CA GLN A 187 1.42 8.12 -36.05
C GLN A 187 0.99 9.33 -35.19
N PRO A 188 0.01 9.23 -34.25
CA PRO A 188 -0.36 10.32 -33.36
C PRO A 188 0.81 10.87 -32.52
N LEU A 189 1.63 10.01 -31.92
CA LEU A 189 2.79 10.45 -31.15
C LEU A 189 3.83 11.16 -32.03
N ASN A 190 4.04 10.69 -33.27
CA ASN A 190 4.94 11.37 -34.19
C ASN A 190 4.43 12.78 -34.52
N ALA A 191 3.13 12.93 -34.82
CA ALA A 191 2.52 14.23 -35.10
C ALA A 191 2.62 15.18 -33.89
N LEU A 192 2.29 14.71 -32.69
CA LEU A 192 2.37 15.52 -31.46
C LEU A 192 3.81 15.88 -31.07
N CYS A 193 4.81 15.02 -31.36
CA CYS A 193 6.24 15.32 -31.17
C CYS A 193 6.81 16.35 -32.16
N HIS A 194 6.13 16.61 -33.29
CA HIS A 194 6.54 17.62 -34.27
C HIS A 194 6.00 19.03 -33.95
N ASP A 195 4.94 19.14 -33.11
CA ASP A 195 4.39 20.43 -32.69
C ASP A 195 5.36 21.15 -31.71
N PRO A 196 5.94 22.30 -32.09
CA PRO A 196 6.90 23.02 -31.24
C PRO A 196 6.27 23.65 -30.00
N LYS A 197 4.93 23.78 -29.93
CA LYS A 197 4.18 24.26 -28.76
C LYS A 197 3.94 23.15 -27.73
N THR A 198 4.14 21.88 -28.09
CA THR A 198 3.77 20.74 -27.26
C THR A 198 5.02 20.03 -26.73
N THR A 199 5.10 19.92 -25.40
CA THR A 199 6.14 19.16 -24.70
C THR A 199 5.53 17.89 -24.15
N ILE A 200 6.01 16.73 -24.60
CA ILE A 200 5.54 15.41 -24.15
C ILE A 200 6.53 14.84 -23.14
N VAL A 201 6.00 14.31 -22.04
CA VAL A 201 6.71 13.61 -20.97
C VAL A 201 6.10 12.23 -20.80
N VAL A 202 6.89 11.17 -20.94
CA VAL A 202 6.47 9.79 -20.67
C VAL A 202 7.05 9.32 -19.33
N LEU A 203 6.16 8.94 -18.41
CA LEU A 203 6.50 8.45 -17.08
C LEU A 203 6.33 6.93 -17.01
N SER A 204 7.38 6.22 -16.60
CA SER A 204 7.36 4.76 -16.48
C SER A 204 8.03 4.26 -15.21
N GLY A 205 7.60 3.10 -14.73
CA GLY A 205 8.34 2.33 -13.72
C GLY A 205 9.42 1.43 -14.32
N SER A 206 9.39 1.19 -15.63
CA SER A 206 10.27 0.25 -16.33
C SER A 206 11.68 0.79 -16.58
N ASP A 207 12.59 -0.13 -16.89
CA ASP A 207 13.99 0.14 -17.20
C ASP A 207 14.21 1.11 -18.38
N ARG A 208 15.36 1.80 -18.33
CA ARG A 208 15.89 2.63 -19.42
C ARG A 208 15.90 1.91 -20.77
N ASN A 209 16.35 0.66 -20.79
CA ASN A 209 16.44 -0.18 -21.99
C ASN A 209 15.08 -0.41 -22.66
N VAL A 210 13.99 -0.52 -21.88
CA VAL A 210 12.63 -0.73 -22.40
C VAL A 210 12.11 0.57 -23.01
N LEU A 211 12.36 1.71 -22.37
CA LEU A 211 11.97 3.02 -22.90
C LEU A 211 12.76 3.38 -24.16
N ASP A 212 14.07 3.15 -24.19
CA ASP A 212 14.90 3.41 -25.37
C ASP A 212 14.41 2.57 -26.57
N LYS A 213 14.20 1.26 -26.41
CA LYS A 213 13.64 0.39 -27.46
C LYS A 213 12.30 0.88 -28.04
N ASN A 214 11.45 1.50 -27.23
CA ASN A 214 10.11 1.94 -27.64
C ASN A 214 10.07 3.39 -28.15
N PHE A 215 10.94 4.26 -27.65
CA PHE A 215 10.82 5.71 -27.83
C PHE A 215 12.05 6.41 -28.45
N GLN A 216 13.11 5.68 -28.80
CA GLN A 216 14.34 6.25 -29.39
C GLN A 216 14.12 7.13 -30.64
N GLU A 217 13.05 6.88 -31.39
CA GLU A 217 12.70 7.63 -32.61
C GLU A 217 11.96 8.95 -32.34
N TYR A 218 11.47 9.18 -31.12
CA TYR A 218 10.59 10.31 -30.79
C TYR A 218 11.32 11.42 -30.02
N ASN A 219 10.96 12.67 -30.30
CA ASN A 219 11.41 13.83 -29.55
C ASN A 219 10.49 14.09 -28.34
N LEU A 220 10.80 13.45 -27.21
CA LEU A 220 10.03 13.58 -25.97
C LEU A 220 10.93 13.43 -24.73
N TRP A 221 10.40 13.75 -23.56
CA TRP A 221 11.06 13.49 -22.27
C TRP A 221 10.69 12.09 -21.79
N LEU A 222 11.68 11.35 -21.27
CA LEU A 222 11.50 10.03 -20.67
C LEU A 222 11.89 10.05 -19.19
N ALA A 223 11.06 9.45 -18.35
CA ALA A 223 11.39 9.09 -16.97
C ALA A 223 11.32 7.57 -16.77
N ALA A 224 12.46 6.95 -16.52
CA ALA A 224 12.58 5.52 -16.20
C ALA A 224 12.61 5.30 -14.68
N GLU A 225 12.28 4.09 -14.24
CA GLU A 225 12.27 3.69 -12.82
C GLU A 225 11.62 4.74 -11.89
N ASN A 226 10.39 5.14 -12.24
CA ASN A 226 9.56 6.12 -11.55
C ASN A 226 10.19 7.51 -11.36
N GLY A 227 11.18 7.88 -12.18
CA GLY A 227 11.84 9.18 -12.09
C GLY A 227 13.29 9.15 -11.63
N MET A 228 13.86 7.96 -11.34
CA MET A 228 15.27 7.84 -11.03
C MET A 228 16.16 8.34 -12.18
N PHE A 229 15.82 7.95 -13.40
CA PHE A 229 16.55 8.35 -14.61
C PHE A 229 15.68 9.21 -15.50
N LEU A 230 16.18 10.38 -15.87
CA LEU A 230 15.53 11.32 -16.77
C LEU A 230 16.32 11.42 -18.07
N ARG A 231 15.63 11.53 -19.20
CA ARG A 231 16.25 11.78 -20.51
C ARG A 231 15.45 12.84 -21.25
N CYS A 232 16.12 13.90 -21.67
CA CYS A 232 15.60 14.88 -22.61
C CYS A 232 16.09 14.52 -24.02
N THR A 233 15.22 14.68 -25.03
CA THR A 233 15.56 14.51 -26.45
C THR A 233 16.25 13.16 -26.74
N THR A 234 16.94 13.02 -27.86
CA THR A 234 17.83 11.89 -28.14
C THR A 234 19.10 11.87 -27.27
N GLY A 235 19.21 12.73 -26.25
CA GLY A 235 20.38 12.92 -25.38
C GLY A 235 20.71 11.72 -24.48
N LYS A 236 21.67 11.91 -23.55
CA LYS A 236 22.06 10.88 -22.58
C LYS A 236 21.10 10.84 -21.39
N TRP A 237 20.96 9.66 -20.78
CA TRP A 237 20.29 9.50 -19.50
C TRP A 237 21.01 10.28 -18.39
N MET A 238 20.25 11.09 -17.66
CA MET A 238 20.65 11.83 -16.47
C MET A 238 20.13 11.06 -15.26
N THR A 239 21.02 10.79 -14.32
CA THR A 239 20.69 10.06 -13.09
C THR A 239 20.38 11.06 -11.97
N THR A 240 19.20 10.96 -11.36
CA THR A 240 18.74 11.88 -10.30
C THR A 240 18.84 11.25 -8.90
N MET A 241 19.88 10.43 -8.70
CA MET A 241 20.17 9.73 -7.45
C MET A 241 20.30 10.71 -6.28
N PRO A 242 19.63 10.45 -5.15
CA PRO A 242 20.01 11.06 -3.87
C PRO A 242 21.47 10.68 -3.53
N GLU A 243 22.26 11.63 -3.04
CA GLU A 243 23.71 11.49 -2.83
C GLU A 243 24.12 10.37 -1.85
N HIS A 244 23.16 9.80 -1.11
CA HIS A 244 23.37 8.79 -0.07
C HIS A 244 22.44 7.57 -0.22
N LEU A 245 22.13 7.15 -1.45
CA LEU A 245 21.29 5.96 -1.64
C LEU A 245 22.04 4.67 -1.26
N ASN A 246 21.72 4.13 -0.08
CA ASN A 246 22.14 2.78 0.30
C ASN A 246 21.30 1.73 -0.44
N MET A 247 21.96 0.75 -1.07
CA MET A 247 21.37 -0.36 -1.84
C MET A 247 21.61 -1.74 -1.22
N GLU A 248 22.21 -1.83 -0.02
CA GLU A 248 22.47 -3.08 0.72
C GLU A 248 21.20 -3.93 0.98
N TRP A 249 20.02 -3.31 0.93
CA TRP A 249 18.73 -3.99 1.04
C TRP A 249 18.40 -4.88 -0.17
N VAL A 250 18.97 -4.62 -1.36
CA VAL A 250 18.62 -5.32 -2.61
C VAL A 250 18.90 -6.81 -2.52
N ASP A 251 20.08 -7.20 -2.07
CA ASP A 251 20.45 -8.61 -1.97
C ASP A 251 19.56 -9.32 -0.94
N SER A 252 19.27 -8.68 0.20
CA SER A 252 18.39 -9.24 1.22
C SER A 252 16.93 -9.38 0.74
N LEU A 253 16.43 -8.43 -0.06
CA LEU A 253 15.12 -8.52 -0.71
C LEU A 253 15.05 -9.65 -1.73
N LYS A 254 16.11 -9.81 -2.53
CA LYS A 254 16.17 -10.80 -3.60
C LYS A 254 15.93 -12.22 -3.08
N HIS A 255 16.55 -12.59 -1.96
CA HIS A 255 16.33 -13.88 -1.30
C HIS A 255 14.85 -14.09 -0.90
N VAL A 256 14.17 -13.04 -0.42
CA VAL A 256 12.73 -13.11 -0.09
C VAL A 256 11.89 -13.26 -1.36
N PHE A 257 12.20 -12.51 -2.41
CA PHE A 257 11.48 -12.55 -3.68
C PHE A 257 11.66 -13.91 -4.40
N GLU A 258 12.86 -14.49 -4.36
CA GLU A 258 13.16 -15.84 -4.84
C GLU A 258 12.32 -16.88 -4.08
N TYR A 259 12.33 -16.85 -2.74
CA TYR A 259 11.54 -17.74 -1.89
C TYR A 259 10.04 -17.70 -2.18
N PHE A 260 9.44 -16.52 -2.33
CA PHE A 260 8.02 -16.40 -2.67
C PHE A 260 7.73 -16.74 -4.14
N THR A 261 8.72 -16.60 -5.04
CA THR A 261 8.59 -17.00 -6.44
C THR A 261 8.56 -18.51 -6.60
N GLU A 262 9.49 -19.24 -5.96
CA GLU A 262 9.54 -20.70 -5.99
C GLU A 262 8.26 -21.34 -5.45
N ARG A 263 7.66 -20.73 -4.42
CA ARG A 263 6.42 -21.22 -3.78
C ARG A 263 5.14 -20.78 -4.49
N THR A 264 5.21 -19.89 -5.48
CA THR A 264 4.03 -19.33 -6.17
C THR A 264 4.11 -19.57 -7.68
N PRO A 265 3.55 -20.68 -8.20
CA PRO A 265 3.62 -21.02 -9.61
C PRO A 265 3.15 -19.89 -10.52
N ARG A 266 3.88 -19.66 -11.63
CA ARG A 266 3.67 -18.58 -12.60
C ARG A 266 3.83 -17.15 -12.07
N SER A 267 4.29 -16.96 -10.84
CA SER A 267 4.90 -15.69 -10.43
C SER A 267 6.34 -15.59 -10.95
N HIS A 268 6.88 -14.38 -10.94
CA HIS A 268 8.28 -14.07 -11.23
C HIS A 268 8.65 -12.74 -10.56
N PHE A 269 9.93 -12.44 -10.46
CA PHE A 269 10.40 -11.09 -10.15
C PHE A 269 11.28 -10.51 -11.25
N GLU A 270 11.28 -9.19 -11.31
CA GLU A 270 12.10 -8.35 -12.18
C GLU A 270 13.04 -7.54 -11.26
N GLN A 271 14.34 -7.72 -11.44
CA GLN A 271 15.38 -6.92 -10.76
C GLN A 271 15.79 -5.79 -11.72
N ARG A 272 15.42 -4.55 -11.38
CA ARG A 272 15.83 -3.33 -12.09
C ARG A 272 17.09 -2.72 -11.44
N GLU A 273 17.54 -1.56 -11.90
CA GLU A 273 18.77 -0.95 -11.36
C GLU A 273 18.55 -0.37 -9.95
N THR A 274 17.36 0.16 -9.66
CA THR A 274 17.02 0.82 -8.38
C THR A 274 15.74 0.32 -7.72
N SER A 275 15.10 -0.69 -8.30
CA SER A 275 13.83 -1.25 -7.81
C SER A 275 13.72 -2.76 -8.06
N LEU A 276 12.94 -3.46 -7.23
CA LEU A 276 12.62 -4.87 -7.40
C LEU A 276 11.11 -5.03 -7.46
N VAL A 277 10.60 -5.75 -8.47
CA VAL A 277 9.16 -5.96 -8.67
C VAL A 277 8.85 -7.46 -8.71
N TRP A 278 8.02 -7.93 -7.78
CA TRP A 278 7.43 -9.26 -7.83
C TRP A 278 6.06 -9.17 -8.50
N ASN A 279 5.79 -10.07 -9.44
CA ASN A 279 4.60 -10.07 -10.27
C ASN A 279 3.93 -11.45 -10.23
N TYR A 280 2.66 -11.45 -9.85
CA TYR A 280 1.81 -12.64 -9.73
C TYR A 280 0.57 -12.54 -10.63
N LYS A 281 0.62 -11.76 -11.74
CA LYS A 281 -0.51 -11.58 -12.68
C LYS A 281 -1.09 -12.90 -13.18
N TYR A 282 -0.23 -13.89 -13.43
CA TYR A 282 -0.53 -15.20 -14.01
C TYR A 282 -0.57 -16.36 -13.02
N ALA A 283 -0.30 -16.09 -11.74
CA ALA A 283 -0.55 -17.04 -10.66
C ALA A 283 -2.07 -17.16 -10.42
N ASP A 284 -2.47 -18.13 -9.60
CA ASP A 284 -3.83 -18.15 -9.06
C ASP A 284 -4.11 -16.86 -8.27
N VAL A 285 -5.32 -16.31 -8.42
CA VAL A 285 -5.64 -14.96 -7.92
C VAL A 285 -5.73 -14.92 -6.40
N GLU A 286 -6.31 -15.94 -5.78
CA GLU A 286 -6.51 -15.97 -4.33
C GLU A 286 -5.22 -16.41 -3.63
N PHE A 287 -4.59 -17.48 -4.12
CA PHE A 287 -3.31 -17.95 -3.60
C PHE A 287 -2.21 -16.89 -3.78
N GLY A 288 -2.12 -16.25 -4.95
CA GLY A 288 -1.17 -15.16 -5.20
C GLY A 288 -1.39 -13.95 -4.29
N ARG A 289 -2.64 -13.64 -3.93
CA ARG A 289 -2.98 -12.57 -2.97
C ARG A 289 -2.54 -12.91 -1.55
N ILE A 290 -2.75 -14.15 -1.11
CA ILE A 290 -2.29 -14.63 0.21
C ILE A 290 -0.76 -14.58 0.26
N GLN A 291 -0.09 -15.14 -0.74
CA GLN A 291 1.38 -15.12 -0.86
C GLN A 291 1.94 -13.69 -0.89
N ALA A 292 1.27 -12.74 -1.56
CA ALA A 292 1.65 -11.32 -1.55
C ALA A 292 1.56 -10.69 -0.15
N ARG A 293 0.50 -10.98 0.60
CA ARG A 293 0.31 -10.46 1.97
C ARG A 293 1.37 -11.03 2.92
N ASP A 294 1.60 -12.33 2.84
CA ASP A 294 2.54 -13.03 3.71
C ASP A 294 3.98 -12.59 3.36
N MET A 295 4.30 -12.36 2.08
CA MET A 295 5.54 -11.72 1.65
C MET A 295 5.72 -10.32 2.25
N LEU A 296 4.69 -9.45 2.19
CA LEU A 296 4.77 -8.11 2.80
C LEU A 296 5.08 -8.17 4.31
N GLN A 297 4.52 -9.15 5.03
CA GLN A 297 4.84 -9.37 6.44
C GLN A 297 6.30 -9.81 6.66
N HIS A 298 6.81 -10.73 5.82
CA HIS A 298 8.22 -11.13 5.85
C HIS A 298 9.17 -9.95 5.54
N LEU A 299 8.78 -9.08 4.61
CA LEU A 299 9.54 -7.86 4.29
C LEU A 299 9.60 -6.93 5.51
N TRP A 300 8.45 -6.52 6.05
CA TRP A 300 8.37 -5.56 7.16
C TRP A 300 9.04 -6.06 8.45
N THR A 301 9.03 -7.36 8.72
CA THR A 301 9.69 -7.95 9.91
C THR A 301 11.19 -8.18 9.73
N GLY A 302 11.67 -8.27 8.48
CA GLY A 302 13.07 -8.55 8.16
C GLY A 302 13.79 -7.39 7.46
N PRO A 303 14.12 -7.54 6.16
CA PRO A 303 15.17 -6.75 5.49
C PRO A 303 14.86 -5.26 5.33
N ILE A 304 13.59 -4.86 5.34
CA ILE A 304 13.19 -3.46 5.13
C ILE A 304 12.81 -2.72 6.40
N SER A 305 12.86 -3.39 7.56
CA SER A 305 12.50 -2.81 8.87
C SER A 305 13.27 -1.54 9.22
N ASN A 306 14.54 -1.47 8.81
CA ASN A 306 15.45 -0.33 9.07
C ASN A 306 16.00 0.32 7.77
N ALA A 307 15.51 -0.09 6.60
CA ALA A 307 16.01 0.40 5.31
C ALA A 307 15.19 1.61 4.80
N SER A 308 15.83 2.54 4.11
CA SER A 308 15.19 3.72 3.50
C SER A 308 14.46 3.38 2.18
N VAL A 309 13.53 2.42 2.24
CA VAL A 309 12.76 1.93 1.10
C VAL A 309 11.26 2.12 1.27
N GLU A 310 10.56 2.25 0.15
CA GLU A 310 9.11 2.28 0.06
C GLU A 310 8.62 1.03 -0.67
N VAL A 311 7.56 0.42 -0.14
CA VAL A 311 6.85 -0.69 -0.78
C VAL A 311 5.57 -0.17 -1.43
N VAL A 312 5.42 -0.41 -2.73
CA VAL A 312 4.27 -0.02 -3.53
C VAL A 312 3.49 -1.28 -3.93
N GLN A 313 2.31 -1.46 -3.35
CA GLN A 313 1.44 -2.59 -3.66
C GLN A 313 0.58 -2.31 -4.90
N GLY A 314 0.78 -3.10 -5.94
CA GLY A 314 -0.08 -3.15 -7.14
C GLY A 314 -1.29 -4.06 -6.94
N SER A 315 -2.11 -4.21 -7.98
CA SER A 315 -3.27 -5.12 -7.96
C SER A 315 -2.88 -6.60 -8.06
N LYS A 316 -1.79 -6.89 -8.80
CA LYS A 316 -1.18 -8.22 -8.94
C LYS A 316 0.36 -8.18 -8.94
N SER A 317 0.93 -7.21 -8.22
CA SER A 317 2.37 -7.01 -8.09
C SER A 317 2.73 -6.34 -6.77
N VAL A 318 3.99 -6.48 -6.35
CA VAL A 318 4.59 -5.74 -5.24
C VAL A 318 5.93 -5.19 -5.73
N GLU A 319 6.09 -3.88 -5.64
CA GLU A 319 7.32 -3.17 -6.02
C GLU A 319 7.99 -2.61 -4.76
N VAL A 320 9.31 -2.76 -4.65
CA VAL A 320 10.12 -2.11 -3.61
C VAL A 320 11.16 -1.22 -4.28
N ARG A 321 11.22 0.03 -3.83
CA ARG A 321 12.06 1.09 -4.39
C ARG A 321 12.59 1.98 -3.27
N ALA A 322 13.55 2.84 -3.58
CA ALA A 322 14.05 3.83 -2.64
C ALA A 322 12.99 4.88 -2.22
N VAL A 323 13.05 5.35 -0.97
CA VAL A 323 12.22 6.48 -0.50
C VAL A 323 12.54 7.74 -1.30
N GLY A 324 11.49 8.49 -1.68
CA GLY A 324 11.62 9.75 -2.43
C GLY A 324 11.73 9.59 -3.95
N VAL A 325 11.65 8.36 -4.47
CA VAL A 325 11.59 8.09 -5.91
C VAL A 325 10.13 7.91 -6.32
N THR A 326 9.46 9.00 -6.64
CA THR A 326 8.05 9.02 -7.10
C THR A 326 7.91 9.72 -8.44
N LYS A 327 6.83 9.38 -9.16
CA LYS A 327 6.52 10.00 -10.45
C LYS A 327 6.21 11.50 -10.32
N GLY A 328 5.65 11.96 -9.19
CA GLY A 328 5.49 13.40 -8.91
C GLY A 328 6.84 14.11 -8.73
N ALA A 329 7.78 13.53 -7.98
CA ALA A 329 9.13 14.07 -7.85
C ALA A 329 9.91 14.07 -9.19
N ALA A 330 9.60 13.13 -10.10
CA ALA A 330 10.12 13.14 -11.47
C ALA A 330 9.67 14.38 -12.25
N ILE A 331 8.39 14.74 -12.17
CA ILE A 331 7.83 15.90 -12.86
C ILE A 331 8.47 17.20 -12.35
N ASP A 332 8.62 17.36 -11.04
CA ASP A 332 9.25 18.54 -10.44
C ASP A 332 10.68 18.77 -10.99
N ARG A 333 11.48 17.71 -11.07
CA ARG A 333 12.82 17.72 -11.68
C ARG A 333 12.79 18.02 -13.18
N ILE A 334 11.85 17.43 -13.93
CA ILE A 334 11.70 17.68 -15.37
C ILE A 334 11.31 19.14 -15.63
N LEU A 335 10.40 19.72 -14.84
CA LEU A 335 10.01 21.12 -14.96
C LEU A 335 11.19 22.04 -14.65
N ALA A 336 11.94 21.77 -13.58
CA ALA A 336 13.18 22.49 -13.27
C ALA A 336 14.18 22.43 -14.45
N GLU A 337 14.43 21.25 -15.02
CA GLU A 337 15.33 21.09 -16.17
C GLU A 337 14.80 21.77 -17.45
N ILE A 338 13.48 21.78 -17.70
CA ILE A 338 12.88 22.51 -18.83
C ILE A 338 13.15 24.01 -18.71
N VAL A 339 13.06 24.57 -17.51
CA VAL A 339 13.32 26.01 -17.23
C VAL A 339 14.78 26.38 -17.41
N HIS A 340 15.71 25.49 -17.06
CA HIS A 340 17.14 25.74 -17.23
C HIS A 340 17.63 25.50 -18.66
N SER A 341 17.10 24.48 -19.35
CA SER A 341 17.55 24.07 -20.69
C SER A 341 16.90 24.87 -21.83
N LYS A 342 15.61 25.20 -21.73
CA LYS A 342 14.94 26.14 -22.64
C LYS A 342 14.87 27.50 -21.96
N LYS A 343 15.35 28.56 -22.61
CA LYS A 343 14.90 29.94 -22.34
C LYS A 343 13.42 30.02 -22.72
N MET A 344 12.56 29.63 -21.79
CA MET A 344 11.12 29.49 -21.99
C MET A 344 10.53 30.86 -22.36
N LYS A 345 9.88 30.94 -23.53
CA LYS A 345 9.33 32.21 -24.04
C LYS A 345 7.94 32.51 -23.49
N THR A 346 7.24 31.49 -23.01
CA THR A 346 5.86 31.53 -22.51
C THR A 346 5.70 30.51 -21.39
N ALA A 347 4.89 30.83 -20.38
CA ALA A 347 4.48 29.86 -19.35
C ALA A 347 3.61 28.75 -19.97
N ILE A 348 3.53 27.60 -19.30
CA ILE A 348 2.65 26.48 -19.66
C ILE A 348 1.22 26.86 -19.29
N ASP A 349 0.32 26.85 -20.26
CA ASP A 349 -1.09 27.26 -20.13
C ASP A 349 -2.09 26.09 -20.27
N TYR A 350 -1.60 24.88 -20.61
CA TYR A 350 -2.39 23.65 -20.67
C TYR A 350 -1.58 22.44 -20.17
N VAL A 351 -2.19 21.62 -19.29
CA VAL A 351 -1.60 20.38 -18.79
C VAL A 351 -2.62 19.24 -18.91
N LEU A 352 -2.24 18.17 -19.59
CA LEU A 352 -2.99 16.93 -19.68
C LEU A 352 -2.13 15.78 -19.14
N CYS A 353 -2.61 15.12 -18.11
CA CYS A 353 -1.96 13.99 -17.46
C CYS A 353 -2.84 12.74 -17.57
N ILE A 354 -2.34 11.70 -18.25
CA ILE A 354 -3.04 10.43 -18.44
C ILE A 354 -2.14 9.29 -17.97
N GLY A 355 -2.63 8.39 -17.11
CA GLY A 355 -1.82 7.23 -16.70
C GLY A 355 -2.52 6.14 -15.89
N HIS A 356 -1.91 4.96 -15.87
CA HIS A 356 -2.19 3.92 -14.87
C HIS A 356 -1.16 4.02 -13.74
N PHE A 357 -1.35 4.98 -12.85
CA PHE A 357 -0.48 5.15 -11.69
C PHE A 357 -0.94 4.30 -10.50
N LEU A 358 0.03 3.82 -9.72
CA LEU A 358 -0.25 3.14 -8.45
C LEU A 358 -0.54 4.19 -7.38
N GLY A 359 -1.23 3.85 -6.29
CA GLY A 359 -1.70 4.85 -5.31
C GLY A 359 -0.60 5.72 -4.66
N LYS A 360 0.66 5.30 -4.72
CA LYS A 360 1.85 6.08 -4.29
C LYS A 360 2.43 7.01 -5.36
N ASP A 361 2.01 6.84 -6.61
CA ASP A 361 2.40 7.64 -7.78
C ASP A 361 1.26 8.55 -8.27
N GLU A 362 0.14 8.60 -7.54
CA GLU A 362 -0.95 9.54 -7.82
C GLU A 362 -0.67 10.95 -7.25
N ASP A 363 0.51 11.15 -6.64
CA ASP A 363 1.07 12.46 -6.33
C ASP A 363 1.18 13.35 -7.59
N VAL A 364 1.45 12.72 -8.74
CA VAL A 364 1.36 13.29 -10.09
C VAL A 364 0.04 14.02 -10.36
N TYR A 365 -1.10 13.48 -9.91
CA TYR A 365 -2.41 14.08 -10.16
C TYR A 365 -2.71 15.28 -9.25
N ALA A 366 -2.15 15.28 -8.05
CA ALA A 366 -2.28 16.40 -7.12
C ALA A 366 -1.30 17.55 -7.45
N PHE A 367 -0.18 17.26 -8.13
CA PHE A 367 0.91 18.22 -8.36
C PHE A 367 0.47 19.54 -9.04
N PHE A 368 -0.44 19.46 -10.01
CA PHE A 368 -0.97 20.62 -10.74
C PHE A 368 -2.35 21.09 -10.25
N GLU A 369 -2.86 20.53 -9.15
CA GLU A 369 -4.08 21.08 -8.53
C GLU A 369 -3.71 22.33 -7.72
N PRO A 370 -4.31 23.50 -7.99
CA PRO A 370 -4.14 24.64 -7.10
C PRO A 370 -4.74 24.31 -5.73
N GLU A 371 -3.96 24.54 -4.66
CA GLU A 371 -4.41 24.32 -3.28
C GLU A 371 -5.70 25.12 -3.04
N LEU A 372 -6.75 24.41 -2.64
CA LEU A 372 -8.01 25.04 -2.24
C LEU A 372 -7.77 25.93 -1.03
N PRO A 373 -8.34 27.16 -1.00
CA PRO A 373 -8.64 27.80 0.27
C PRO A 373 -9.51 26.85 1.10
N ASP A 374 -9.20 26.73 2.39
CA ASP A 374 -9.82 25.76 3.32
C ASP A 374 -11.24 26.21 3.73
N ASP A 375 -12.16 26.20 2.76
CA ASP A 375 -13.59 26.54 2.95
C ASP A 375 -14.36 25.37 3.57
N GLY A 376 -14.10 25.16 4.88
CA GLY A 376 -14.89 24.29 5.74
C GLY A 376 -14.87 24.82 7.18
N PRO A 377 -16.02 24.96 7.86
CA PRO A 377 -16.04 25.44 9.25
C PRO A 377 -15.33 24.41 10.15
N GLY A 378 -14.14 24.77 10.62
CA GLY A 378 -13.23 23.85 11.28
C GLY A 378 -13.81 23.21 12.54
N ILE A 379 -13.82 21.88 12.58
CA ILE A 379 -13.91 21.11 13.84
C ILE A 379 -12.54 21.20 14.52
N PRO A 380 -12.40 21.86 15.69
CA PRO A 380 -11.08 22.07 16.28
C PRO A 380 -10.50 20.75 16.82
N ARG A 381 -9.42 20.25 16.20
CA ARG A 381 -8.56 19.23 16.80
C ARG A 381 -7.82 19.84 17.98
N THR A 382 -8.33 19.63 19.19
CA THR A 382 -7.69 20.04 20.44
C THR A 382 -6.34 19.33 20.62
N ARG A 383 -5.26 20.09 20.79
CA ARG A 383 -4.02 19.61 21.41
C ARG A 383 -4.11 19.85 22.93
N PRO A 384 -3.52 18.97 23.76
CA PRO A 384 -3.58 19.14 25.20
C PRO A 384 -2.65 20.27 25.67
N THR A 385 -3.14 21.12 26.57
CA THR A 385 -2.34 22.11 27.32
C THR A 385 -2.77 22.12 28.78
N ASP A 386 -1.80 22.36 29.67
CA ASP A 386 -1.94 22.18 31.11
C ASP A 386 -2.91 23.11 31.84
N ALA A 387 -3.43 22.55 32.94
CA ALA A 387 -4.26 23.08 34.02
C ALA A 387 -4.38 24.61 34.26
N ILE A 388 -5.65 25.06 34.34
CA ILE A 388 -6.11 26.11 35.28
C ILE A 388 -7.37 25.61 36.02
N LYS A 389 -7.63 26.14 37.23
CA LYS A 389 -8.44 25.55 38.32
C LYS A 389 -9.87 26.11 38.48
N VAL A 390 -10.81 25.21 38.86
CA VAL A 390 -11.89 25.39 39.88
C VAL A 390 -13.11 26.29 39.46
N PRO A 391 -14.36 26.12 39.98
CA PRO A 391 -14.85 25.23 41.07
C PRO A 391 -16.01 24.26 40.75
N GLY A 392 -15.97 23.10 41.41
CA GLY A 392 -17.06 22.61 42.29
C GLY A 392 -18.41 22.13 41.73
N GLU A 393 -18.60 20.80 41.74
CA GLU A 393 -19.69 20.19 42.53
C GLU A 393 -19.34 18.74 42.95
N ARG A 394 -20.00 18.24 44.00
CA ARG A 394 -19.62 16.99 44.71
C ARG A 394 -20.51 15.80 44.32
N ARG A 395 -19.90 14.63 44.08
CA ARG A 395 -20.23 13.39 44.82
C ARG A 395 -19.15 12.31 44.69
N GLN A 396 -19.11 11.41 45.67
CA GLN A 396 -17.99 10.51 45.96
C GLN A 396 -18.17 9.12 45.33
N ALA A 397 -17.06 8.46 45.03
CA ALA A 397 -16.95 7.00 45.05
C ALA A 397 -15.58 6.61 45.63
N LEU A 398 -15.55 5.57 46.48
CA LEU A 398 -14.38 5.18 47.27
C LEU A 398 -13.38 4.34 46.45
N LYS A 399 -12.10 4.36 46.84
CA LYS A 399 -11.22 3.17 46.72
C LYS A 399 -10.13 3.13 47.79
N VAL A 400 -9.71 1.90 48.09
CA VAL A 400 -9.03 1.48 49.33
C VAL A 400 -7.51 1.61 49.21
N ALA A 401 -6.85 1.88 50.34
CA ALA A 401 -5.40 1.96 50.44
C ALA A 401 -4.74 0.59 50.67
N SER A 402 -3.52 0.41 50.15
CA SER A 402 -2.57 -0.59 50.67
C SER A 402 -1.17 0.04 50.80
N ARG A 403 -0.54 -0.17 51.97
CA ARG A 403 0.82 0.28 52.29
C ARG A 403 1.82 -0.85 52.00
N GLY A 404 3.07 -0.50 51.67
CA GLY A 404 4.22 -1.42 51.68
C GLY A 404 5.54 -0.67 51.46
N SER A 405 6.58 -0.94 52.27
CA SER A 405 7.76 -0.06 52.40
C SER A 405 9.05 -0.81 52.79
N SER A 406 10.23 -0.44 52.25
CA SER A 406 11.60 -0.50 52.89
C SER A 406 12.74 -0.21 51.85
N LYS A 407 13.67 0.75 52.06
CA LYS A 407 15.01 0.78 52.75
C LYS A 407 16.20 0.25 51.88
N ILE A 408 17.26 1.02 51.55
CA ILE A 408 18.52 1.39 52.28
C ILE A 408 19.60 0.26 52.34
N SER A 409 20.91 0.41 52.02
CA SER A 409 21.70 1.47 51.32
C SER A 409 23.22 1.13 51.12
N GLN A 410 23.93 1.87 50.24
CA GLN A 410 25.40 2.20 50.22
C GLN A 410 26.50 1.25 49.66
N GLY A 411 27.48 1.88 48.98
CA GLY A 411 28.86 1.41 48.67
C GLY A 411 29.66 2.49 47.89
N LYS A 412 30.93 2.79 48.24
CA LYS A 412 31.73 3.93 47.71
C LYS A 412 33.17 3.55 47.31
N THR A 413 33.69 4.16 46.23
CA THR A 413 35.10 4.58 45.94
C THR A 413 35.16 5.17 44.51
N GLN A 414 36.04 6.09 44.07
CA GLN A 414 36.91 7.13 44.68
C GLN A 414 37.22 8.20 43.59
N ARG A 415 37.88 9.34 43.90
CA ARG A 415 38.07 10.51 42.97
C ARG A 415 39.50 11.10 43.07
N PRO A 416 40.01 11.76 42.01
CA PRO A 416 40.47 13.18 42.08
C PRO A 416 39.93 14.01 40.88
N ALA A 417 39.51 15.29 40.95
CA ALA A 417 40.14 16.57 41.39
C ALA A 417 41.12 17.17 40.33
N GLN A 418 41.10 18.46 39.92
CA GLN A 418 40.17 19.60 40.19
C GLN A 418 40.44 20.82 39.24
N ALA A 419 39.38 21.50 38.74
CA ALA A 419 39.25 22.96 38.44
C ALA A 419 40.21 23.67 37.39
N PRO A 420 39.92 24.92 36.89
CA PRO A 420 38.83 25.85 37.22
C PRO A 420 38.00 26.40 36.01
N GLU A 421 37.14 27.39 36.30
CA GLU A 421 35.95 27.83 35.54
C GLU A 421 36.17 28.96 34.51
N LYS A 422 35.24 29.10 33.53
CA LYS A 422 34.49 30.37 33.30
C LYS A 422 33.31 30.27 32.31
N LYS A 423 32.10 30.55 32.85
CA LYS A 423 30.96 31.27 32.26
C LYS A 423 30.47 30.89 30.84
N THR A 424 29.38 30.12 30.79
CA THR A 424 28.38 30.15 29.70
C THR A 424 27.26 31.15 30.02
N PRO A 425 26.75 31.93 29.04
CA PRO A 425 25.53 32.71 29.22
C PRO A 425 24.28 31.86 28.95
N ASN A 426 23.22 32.08 29.72
CA ASN A 426 21.88 31.56 29.39
C ASN A 426 21.38 32.22 28.09
N HIS A 427 20.95 31.41 27.14
CA HIS A 427 19.99 31.84 26.12
C HIS A 427 18.84 30.83 26.01
N ASN A 428 17.63 31.32 26.27
CA ASN A 428 16.40 30.61 25.96
C ASN A 428 16.36 30.36 24.45
N CYS A 429 16.46 29.10 24.02
CA CYS A 429 16.13 28.73 22.65
C CYS A 429 14.61 28.69 22.51
N THR A 430 14.04 29.81 22.08
CA THR A 430 12.73 29.82 21.43
C THR A 430 12.79 28.89 20.22
N ASN A 431 11.88 27.92 20.16
CA ASN A 431 11.73 27.04 18.99
C ASN A 431 11.26 27.84 17.78
N VAL A 432 12.21 28.42 17.04
CA VAL A 432 11.99 28.89 15.68
C VAL A 432 11.78 27.63 14.84
N ARG A 433 10.52 27.37 14.45
CA ARG A 433 10.23 26.48 13.32
C ARG A 433 11.02 26.99 12.12
N GLN A 434 12.02 26.24 11.68
CA GLN A 434 12.48 26.38 10.29
C GLN A 434 11.27 26.08 9.39
N PRO A 435 10.96 26.94 8.41
CA PRO A 435 9.99 26.60 7.38
C PRO A 435 10.43 25.32 6.69
N SER A 436 9.46 24.44 6.40
CA SER A 436 9.64 23.40 5.38
C SER A 436 10.11 24.06 4.08
N SER A 437 11.04 23.41 3.38
CA SER A 437 11.57 23.82 2.07
C SER A 437 10.54 24.56 1.23
N ASP A 438 10.84 25.80 0.87
CA ASP A 438 9.93 26.67 0.12
C ASP A 438 9.35 25.92 -1.08
N LYS A 439 8.02 25.93 -1.20
CA LYS A 439 7.37 25.65 -2.49
C LYS A 439 7.82 26.76 -3.44
N THR A 440 8.85 26.49 -4.22
CA THR A 440 9.34 27.41 -5.24
C THR A 440 8.21 27.64 -6.22
N SER A 441 7.55 28.79 -6.11
CA SER A 441 6.45 29.17 -6.98
C SER A 441 6.99 29.35 -8.39
N TYR A 442 6.90 28.30 -9.20
CA TYR A 442 7.36 28.28 -10.57
C TYR A 442 6.60 29.35 -11.37
N ASN A 443 7.29 30.45 -11.75
CA ASN A 443 6.84 31.46 -12.73
C ASN A 443 6.76 30.89 -14.17
N VAL A 444 6.32 29.64 -14.28
CA VAL A 444 6.44 28.70 -15.40
C VAL A 444 5.07 28.12 -15.74
N LEU A 445 4.12 28.18 -14.81
CA LEU A 445 2.75 27.69 -14.94
C LEU A 445 1.81 28.90 -14.90
N ASP A 446 1.07 29.13 -15.98
CA ASP A 446 -0.08 30.06 -16.03
C ASP A 446 -1.36 29.22 -16.22
N LEU A 447 -1.54 28.26 -15.31
CA LEU A 447 -2.46 27.14 -15.48
C LEU A 447 -3.79 27.42 -14.78
N ASN A 448 -4.77 27.86 -15.55
CA ASN A 448 -6.15 27.91 -15.08
C ASN A 448 -6.65 26.51 -14.70
N LYS A 449 -7.45 26.41 -13.63
CA LYS A 449 -7.98 25.13 -13.11
C LYS A 449 -8.70 24.30 -14.18
N GLU A 450 -9.34 24.96 -15.14
CA GLU A 450 -10.05 24.32 -16.27
C GLU A 450 -9.14 23.79 -17.39
N ASN A 451 -7.89 24.25 -17.45
CA ASN A 451 -6.90 23.79 -18.43
C ASN A 451 -6.05 22.62 -17.89
N TYR A 452 -6.34 22.13 -16.68
CA TYR A 452 -5.73 20.93 -16.11
C TYR A 452 -6.67 19.72 -16.17
N PHE A 453 -6.25 18.70 -16.92
CA PHE A 453 -6.94 17.43 -17.10
C PHE A 453 -6.11 16.29 -16.51
N SER A 454 -6.52 15.74 -15.37
CA SER A 454 -5.96 14.49 -14.81
C SER A 454 -6.89 13.31 -15.08
N CYS A 455 -6.38 12.28 -15.74
CA CYS A 455 -7.12 11.11 -16.18
C CYS A 455 -6.44 9.81 -15.72
N ALA A 456 -7.12 9.01 -14.91
CA ALA A 456 -6.66 7.66 -14.60
C ALA A 456 -7.12 6.65 -15.65
N VAL A 457 -6.30 5.62 -15.91
CA VAL A 457 -6.61 4.57 -16.89
C VAL A 457 -6.90 3.26 -16.17
N GLY A 458 -8.11 2.72 -16.33
CA GLY A 458 -8.53 1.42 -15.78
C GLY A 458 -8.52 1.33 -14.25
N ARG A 459 -8.48 2.47 -13.54
CA ARG A 459 -8.47 2.55 -12.06
C ARG A 459 -9.61 3.45 -11.56
N PRO A 460 -10.76 2.89 -11.16
CA PRO A 460 -11.87 3.70 -10.62
C PRO A 460 -11.59 4.29 -9.23
N ARG A 461 -10.61 3.74 -8.49
CA ARG A 461 -10.07 4.32 -7.26
C ARG A 461 -8.81 5.11 -7.61
N THR A 462 -8.94 6.43 -7.66
CA THR A 462 -7.86 7.35 -8.03
C THR A 462 -8.11 8.76 -7.48
N ASN A 463 -7.05 9.56 -7.36
CA ASN A 463 -7.12 11.01 -7.13
C ASN A 463 -7.29 11.83 -8.44
N ALA A 464 -7.34 11.20 -9.62
CA ALA A 464 -7.56 11.89 -10.88
C ALA A 464 -8.99 12.46 -11.01
N ARG A 465 -9.15 13.57 -11.76
CA ARG A 465 -10.46 14.20 -12.01
C ARG A 465 -11.36 13.43 -12.97
N PHE A 466 -10.76 12.63 -13.85
CA PHE A 466 -11.46 11.88 -14.89
C PHE A 466 -10.97 10.43 -14.95
N LEU A 467 -11.80 9.56 -15.50
CA LEU A 467 -11.52 8.15 -15.72
C LEU A 467 -11.61 7.81 -17.21
N LEU A 468 -10.60 7.09 -17.71
CA LEU A 468 -10.61 6.37 -18.98
C LEU A 468 -10.59 4.87 -18.66
N GLN A 469 -11.39 4.06 -19.35
CA GLN A 469 -11.59 2.65 -19.00
C GLN A 469 -10.42 1.75 -19.43
N SER A 470 -9.78 2.06 -20.56
CA SER A 470 -8.79 1.20 -21.20
C SER A 470 -7.65 1.98 -21.87
N SER A 471 -6.58 1.28 -22.24
CA SER A 471 -5.55 1.79 -23.16
C SER A 471 -6.15 2.29 -24.47
N ASP A 472 -7.15 1.59 -24.99
CA ASP A 472 -7.65 1.79 -26.35
C ASP A 472 -8.46 3.09 -26.45
N GLU A 473 -9.12 3.50 -25.35
CA GLU A 473 -9.70 4.84 -25.20
C GLU A 473 -8.62 5.93 -25.22
N VAL A 474 -7.46 5.71 -24.57
CA VAL A 474 -6.32 6.64 -24.62
C VAL A 474 -5.76 6.74 -26.04
N VAL A 475 -5.65 5.64 -26.77
CA VAL A 475 -5.20 5.62 -28.17
C VAL A 475 -6.17 6.39 -29.07
N SER A 476 -7.47 6.12 -28.94
CA SER A 476 -8.54 6.84 -29.65
C SER A 476 -8.50 8.35 -29.38
N PHE A 477 -8.34 8.73 -28.12
CA PHE A 477 -8.27 10.12 -27.70
C PHE A 477 -7.02 10.84 -28.22
N LEU A 478 -5.82 10.25 -28.07
CA LEU A 478 -4.57 10.83 -28.59
C LEU A 478 -4.58 10.95 -30.12
N LYS A 479 -5.24 10.02 -30.83
CA LYS A 479 -5.44 10.13 -32.27
C LYS A 479 -6.32 11.33 -32.63
N LYS A 480 -7.48 11.49 -31.98
CA LYS A 480 -8.35 12.67 -32.17
C LYS A 480 -7.63 13.99 -31.86
N LEU A 481 -6.78 14.00 -30.83
CA LEU A 481 -5.95 15.17 -30.45
C LEU A 481 -4.94 15.53 -31.55
N ALA A 482 -4.24 14.54 -32.11
CA ALA A 482 -3.29 14.73 -33.21
C ALA A 482 -3.97 15.16 -34.52
N ASP A 483 -5.10 14.52 -34.87
CA ASP A 483 -5.91 14.87 -36.04
C ASP A 483 -6.45 16.31 -35.94
N ALA A 484 -6.91 16.72 -34.75
CA ALA A 484 -7.34 18.10 -34.46
C ALA A 484 -6.18 19.10 -34.59
N SER A 485 -4.99 18.76 -34.09
CA SER A 485 -3.81 19.64 -34.18
C SER A 485 -3.39 19.86 -35.63
N SER A 486 -3.28 18.79 -36.42
CA SER A 486 -2.88 18.87 -37.84
C SER A 486 -3.90 19.61 -38.72
N SER A 487 -5.20 19.41 -38.50
CA SER A 487 -6.25 20.14 -39.23
C SER A 487 -6.27 21.64 -38.87
N HIS A 488 -6.01 22.00 -37.61
CA HIS A 488 -5.92 23.40 -37.19
C HIS A 488 -4.69 24.12 -37.77
N GLU A 489 -3.56 23.43 -37.95
CA GLU A 489 -2.40 23.97 -38.68
C GLU A 489 -2.69 24.12 -40.18
N ALA A 490 -3.35 23.14 -40.81
CA ALA A 490 -3.72 23.21 -42.22
C ALA A 490 -4.72 24.34 -42.54
N HIS A 491 -5.56 24.77 -41.58
CA HIS A 491 -6.46 25.91 -41.74
C HIS A 491 -5.85 27.27 -41.36
N ASN A 492 -4.74 27.31 -40.62
CA ASN A 492 -4.05 28.55 -40.20
C ASN A 492 -2.64 28.70 -40.81
N GLY A 493 -2.32 27.92 -41.85
CA GLY A 493 -1.08 28.05 -42.61
C GLY A 493 -0.97 29.43 -43.29
N PRO A 494 0.23 29.99 -43.44
CA PRO A 494 0.41 31.35 -43.94
C PRO A 494 0.06 31.46 -45.43
N THR A 495 -0.90 32.34 -45.74
CA THR A 495 -1.10 32.95 -47.06
C THR A 495 -0.26 34.21 -47.21
#